data_AF-A0A520A8R6-F1
#
_entry.id   AF-A0A520A8R6-F1
#
_cell.length_a   1.000
_cell.length_b   1.000
_cell.length_c   1.000
_cell.angle_alpha   90.00
_cell.angle_beta   90.00
_cell.angle_gamma   90.00
#
_symmetry.space_group_name_H-M   'P 1'
#
loop_
_entity.id
_entity.type
_entity.pdbx_description
1 polymer ?
#
loop_
_entity_poly.entity_id
_entity_poly.type
_entity_poly.pdbx_seq_one_letter_code
_entity_poly.pdbx_strand_id
1 'polypeptide(L)'
;MRERKYKNRPLIHHSDRGIQYCCDDYVNLLQRSHIAISMTQSGSPYDNAVAERLNGILKTEFGLYQTFPSYSSAIGPVCRAIEKYNNVRPHMSCEMMTPEQRHNQEFNQYLKTSVREYL
;
A
#
# COMPACT_ATOMS: atom_id res chain seq x y z
N MET A 1 -12.09 -4.46 3.86
CA MET A 1 -12.84 -5.06 2.73
C MET A 1 -14.15 -4.34 2.42
N ARG A 2 -15.05 -4.14 3.40
CA ARG A 2 -16.40 -3.60 3.18
C ARG A 2 -16.46 -2.17 2.59
N GLU A 3 -15.43 -1.36 2.81
CA GLU A 3 -15.38 0.05 2.36
C GLU A 3 -14.46 0.28 1.15
N ARG A 4 -14.12 -0.78 0.41
CA ARG A 4 -13.23 -0.64 -0.74
C ARG A 4 -13.89 0.15 -1.87
N LYS A 5 -13.16 1.15 -2.40
CA LYS A 5 -13.58 1.93 -3.60
C LYS A 5 -13.85 1.02 -4.81
N TYR A 6 -12.92 0.13 -5.15
CA TYR A 6 -13.02 -0.80 -6.30
C TYR A 6 -13.72 -2.11 -5.93
N LYS A 7 -15.05 -2.13 -5.91
CA LYS A 7 -15.83 -3.29 -5.43
C LYS A 7 -15.58 -4.59 -6.21
N ASN A 8 -15.44 -4.51 -7.53
CA ASN A 8 -15.42 -5.70 -8.41
C ASN A 8 -14.03 -6.08 -8.91
N ARG A 9 -13.00 -5.28 -8.60
CA ARG A 9 -11.63 -5.57 -9.07
C ARG A 9 -11.02 -6.69 -8.22
N PRO A 10 -10.49 -7.78 -8.78
CA PRO A 10 -9.78 -8.78 -7.98
C PRO A 10 -8.65 -8.17 -7.14
N LEU A 11 -8.35 -8.75 -5.98
CA LEU A 11 -7.25 -8.32 -5.11
C LEU A 11 -6.12 -9.31 -5.15
N ILE A 12 -4.90 -8.77 -5.17
CA ILE A 12 -3.67 -9.51 -4.93
C ILE A 12 -2.99 -8.86 -3.74
N HIS A 13 -2.67 -9.65 -2.71
CA HIS A 13 -1.77 -9.23 -1.66
C HIS A 13 -0.36 -9.73 -1.99
N HIS A 14 0.53 -8.78 -2.27
CA HIS A 14 1.94 -9.07 -2.49
C HIS A 14 2.74 -8.78 -1.21
N SER A 15 3.57 -9.73 -0.78
CA SER A 15 4.38 -9.64 0.44
C SER A 15 5.74 -10.32 0.27
N ASP A 16 6.69 -10.03 1.17
CA ASP A 16 7.89 -10.85 1.31
C ASP A 16 7.58 -12.20 1.97
N ARG A 17 8.60 -13.07 2.06
CA ARG A 17 8.49 -14.37 2.74
C ARG A 17 8.73 -14.30 4.26
N GLY A 18 8.46 -13.16 4.89
CA GLY A 18 8.55 -13.01 6.33
C GLY A 18 7.62 -14.01 7.04
N ILE A 19 8.05 -14.52 8.20
CA ILE A 19 7.32 -15.56 8.95
C ILE A 19 5.86 -15.16 9.25
N GLN A 20 5.61 -13.87 9.47
CA GLN A 20 4.27 -13.32 9.71
C GLN A 20 3.32 -13.41 8.50
N TYR A 21 3.85 -13.43 7.28
CA TYR A 21 3.06 -13.54 6.05
C TYR A 21 2.93 -14.99 5.60
N CYS A 22 3.90 -15.85 5.92
CA CYS A 22 3.86 -17.26 5.59
C CYS A 22 3.09 -18.13 6.61
N CYS A 23 2.66 -17.58 7.74
CA CYS A 23 1.93 -18.37 8.74
C CYS A 23 0.52 -18.75 8.26
N ASP A 24 0.04 -19.90 8.72
CA ASP A 24 -1.25 -20.46 8.32
C ASP A 24 -2.40 -19.50 8.64
N ASP A 25 -2.38 -18.85 9.81
CA ASP A 25 -3.42 -17.90 10.21
C ASP A 25 -3.56 -16.74 9.22
N TYR A 26 -2.44 -16.19 8.73
CA TYR A 26 -2.43 -15.08 7.78
C TYR A 26 -2.87 -15.53 6.39
N VAL A 27 -2.35 -16.66 5.91
CA VAL A 27 -2.73 -17.26 4.62
C VAL A 27 -4.22 -17.59 4.60
N ASN A 28 -4.73 -18.23 5.66
CA ASN A 28 -6.14 -18.58 5.80
C ASN A 28 -7.03 -17.33 5.82
N LEU A 29 -6.60 -16.24 6.46
CA LEU A 29 -7.33 -14.97 6.45
C LEU A 29 -7.49 -14.41 5.03
N LEU A 30 -6.42 -14.40 4.24
CA LEU A 30 -6.44 -13.91 2.86
C LEU A 30 -7.30 -14.79 1.95
N GLN A 31 -7.18 -16.12 2.08
CA GLN A 31 -7.98 -17.08 1.32
C GLN A 31 -9.48 -16.95 1.62
N ARG A 32 -9.87 -16.89 2.91
CA ARG A 32 -11.28 -16.67 3.32
C ARG A 32 -11.83 -15.34 2.80
N SER A 33 -10.94 -14.37 2.60
CA SER A 33 -11.28 -13.05 2.06
C SER A 33 -11.22 -13.00 0.53
N HIS A 34 -10.97 -14.11 -0.16
CA HIS A 34 -10.84 -14.20 -1.62
C HIS A 34 -9.77 -13.25 -2.20
N ILE A 35 -8.67 -13.07 -1.47
CA ILE A 35 -7.50 -12.31 -1.93
C ILE A 35 -6.47 -13.30 -2.48
N ALA A 36 -6.02 -13.09 -3.72
CA ALA A 36 -4.93 -13.86 -4.28
C ALA A 36 -3.61 -13.50 -3.56
N ILE A 37 -2.81 -14.52 -3.26
CA ILE A 37 -1.56 -14.35 -2.52
C ILE A 37 -0.40 -14.37 -3.52
N SER A 38 0.48 -13.39 -3.43
CA SER A 38 1.74 -13.34 -4.15
C SER A 38 2.85 -13.11 -3.12
N MET A 39 3.87 -13.96 -3.14
CA MET A 39 5.05 -13.81 -2.26
C MET A 39 6.30 -13.81 -3.10
N THR A 40 7.32 -13.10 -2.62
CA THR A 40 8.65 -13.14 -3.25
C THR A 40 9.19 -14.58 -3.27
N GLN A 41 9.95 -14.95 -4.30
CA GLN A 41 10.51 -16.30 -4.41
C GLN A 41 11.82 -16.44 -3.65
N SER A 42 12.60 -15.36 -3.62
CA SER A 42 13.86 -15.25 -2.91
C SER A 42 13.77 -14.10 -1.90
N GLY A 43 14.59 -14.11 -0.85
CA GLY A 43 14.71 -12.97 0.09
C GLY A 43 15.38 -11.74 -0.55
N SER A 44 15.30 -11.59 -1.87
CA SER A 44 15.95 -10.54 -2.62
C SER A 44 15.28 -9.19 -2.32
N PRO A 45 16.04 -8.16 -1.94
CA PRO A 45 15.50 -6.80 -1.77
C PRO A 45 14.81 -6.24 -3.03
N TYR A 46 15.18 -6.74 -4.21
CA TYR A 46 14.52 -6.35 -5.47
C TYR A 46 13.08 -6.83 -5.55
N ASP A 47 12.76 -7.95 -4.92
CA ASP A 47 11.41 -8.52 -4.96
C ASP A 47 10.44 -7.70 -4.09
N ASN A 48 10.94 -6.91 -3.13
CA ASN A 48 10.15 -6.02 -2.27
C ASN A 48 10.44 -4.52 -2.51
N ALA A 49 10.96 -4.17 -3.69
CA ALA A 49 11.50 -2.84 -3.97
C ALA A 49 10.52 -1.68 -3.72
N VAL A 50 9.21 -1.90 -3.94
CA VAL A 50 8.18 -0.86 -3.73
C VAL A 50 8.03 -0.54 -2.23
N ALA A 51 7.95 -1.55 -1.37
CA ALA A 51 7.82 -1.34 0.07
C ALA A 51 9.11 -0.71 0.64
N GLU A 52 10.27 -1.17 0.19
CA GLU A 52 11.56 -0.60 0.60
C GLU A 52 11.70 0.87 0.18
N ARG A 53 11.26 1.21 -1.05
CA ARG A 53 11.28 2.60 -1.52
C ARG A 53 10.38 3.49 -0.67
N LEU A 54 9.18 3.04 -0.34
CA LEU A 54 8.25 3.77 0.53
C LEU A 54 8.87 3.95 1.93
N ASN A 55 9.37 2.88 2.54
CA ASN A 55 9.99 2.93 3.86
C ASN A 55 11.20 3.87 3.89
N GLY A 56 12.02 3.84 2.84
CA GLY A 56 13.13 4.77 2.65
C GLY A 56 12.67 6.22 2.68
N ILE A 57 11.66 6.59 1.86
CA ILE A 57 11.09 7.94 1.81
C ILE A 57 10.56 8.36 3.19
N LEU A 58 9.78 7.50 3.86
CA LEU A 58 9.23 7.84 5.17
C LEU A 58 10.32 8.12 6.21
N LYS A 59 11.38 7.31 6.21
CA LYS A 59 12.51 7.47 7.12
C LYS A 59 13.33 8.72 6.82
N THR A 60 13.69 8.95 5.56
CA THR A 60 14.64 10.00 5.17
C THR A 60 13.99 11.36 5.00
N GLU A 61 12.82 11.44 4.38
CA GLU A 61 12.18 12.72 4.02
C GLU A 61 11.20 13.20 5.10
N PHE A 62 10.61 12.28 5.88
CA PHE A 62 9.61 12.62 6.89
C PHE A 62 10.08 12.39 8.34
N GLY A 63 11.39 12.21 8.53
CA GLY A 63 12.01 12.21 9.86
C GLY A 63 11.70 10.97 10.69
N LEU A 64 11.30 9.85 10.08
CA LEU A 64 11.08 8.59 10.81
C LEU A 64 12.36 7.78 11.04
N TYR A 65 13.53 8.31 10.69
CA TYR A 65 14.82 7.69 11.02
C TYR A 65 15.16 7.77 12.53
N GLN A 66 14.46 8.62 13.28
CA GLN A 66 14.68 8.77 14.72
C GLN A 66 14.11 7.62 15.55
N THR A 67 14.67 7.42 16.73
CA THR A 67 14.10 6.52 17.75
C THR A 67 13.02 7.24 18.54
N PHE A 68 11.92 6.55 18.80
CA PHE A 68 10.82 7.05 19.63
C PHE A 68 10.87 6.40 21.01
N PRO A 69 10.65 7.17 22.09
CA PRO A 69 10.70 6.64 23.47
C PRO A 69 9.58 5.65 23.77
N SER A 70 8.47 5.70 23.02
CA SER A 70 7.35 4.78 23.17
C SER A 70 6.57 4.62 21.86
N TYR A 71 5.80 3.54 21.77
CA TYR A 71 4.86 3.33 20.66
C TYR A 71 3.90 4.52 20.49
N SER A 72 3.31 5.01 21.59
CA SER A 72 2.37 6.13 21.56
C SER A 72 3.00 7.42 21.00
N SER A 73 4.27 7.68 21.32
CA SER A 73 4.99 8.84 20.81
C SER A 73 5.31 8.75 19.30
N ALA A 74 5.38 7.53 18.74
CA ALA A 74 5.63 7.30 17.32
C ALA A 74 4.37 7.47 16.45
N ILE A 75 3.18 7.24 17.01
CA ILE A 75 1.91 7.28 16.26
C ILE A 75 1.72 8.62 15.51
N GLY A 76 1.80 9.74 16.22
CA GLY A 76 1.59 11.06 15.61
C GLY A 76 2.54 11.36 14.44
N PRO A 77 3.87 11.22 14.62
CA PRO A 77 4.86 11.32 13.55
C PRO A 77 4.58 10.40 12.36
N VAL A 78 4.28 9.12 12.61
CA VAL A 78 3.96 8.14 11.55
C VAL A 78 2.71 8.55 10.78
N CYS A 79 1.63 8.93 11.46
CA CYS A 79 0.40 9.40 10.82
C CYS A 79 0.67 10.63 9.93
N ARG A 80 1.45 11.60 10.41
CA ARG A 80 1.84 12.78 9.61
C ARG A 80 2.72 12.43 8.41
N ALA A 81 3.63 11.47 8.56
CA ALA A 81 4.47 11.02 7.45
C ALA A 81 3.64 10.35 6.35
N ILE A 82 2.69 9.50 6.73
CA ILE A 82 1.76 8.83 5.80
C ILE A 82 0.86 9.86 5.10
N GLU A 83 0.33 10.84 5.84
CA GLU A 83 -0.49 11.92 5.28
C GLU A 83 0.28 12.73 4.24
N LYS A 84 1.50 13.18 4.58
CA LYS A 84 2.36 13.91 3.65
C LYS A 84 2.75 13.09 2.43
N TYR A 85 3.07 11.80 2.62
CA TYR A 85 3.39 10.90 1.51
C TYR A 85 2.24 10.80 0.50
N ASN A 86 1.01 10.67 0.98
CA ASN A 86 -0.18 10.44 0.15
C ASN A 86 -0.77 11.72 -0.45
N ASN A 87 -0.73 12.85 0.27
CA ASN A 87 -1.46 14.06 -0.09
C ASN A 87 -0.59 15.24 -0.50
N VAL A 88 0.69 15.25 -0.13
CA VAL A 88 1.56 16.42 -0.33
C VAL A 88 2.71 16.12 -1.28
N ARG A 89 3.35 14.95 -1.15
CA ARG A 89 4.55 14.60 -1.92
C ARG A 89 4.19 14.10 -3.33
N PRO A 90 4.64 14.75 -4.41
CA PRO A 90 4.52 14.22 -5.77
C PRO A 90 5.49 13.06 -6.01
N HIS A 91 5.12 12.12 -6.88
CA HIS A 91 5.98 10.99 -7.24
C HIS A 91 6.14 10.89 -8.76
N MET A 92 7.35 10.61 -9.24
CA MET A 92 7.61 10.43 -10.67
C MET A 92 6.85 9.23 -11.26
N SER A 93 6.73 8.13 -10.50
CA SER A 93 5.90 6.97 -10.86
C SER A 93 4.40 7.28 -10.92
N CYS A 94 4.02 8.47 -10.48
CA CYS A 94 2.68 9.02 -10.47
C CYS A 94 2.56 10.23 -11.40
N GLU A 95 3.40 10.36 -12.44
CA GLU A 95 3.38 11.51 -13.36
C GLU A 95 3.46 12.87 -12.64
N MET A 96 4.23 12.92 -11.54
CA MET A 96 4.35 14.10 -10.67
C MET A 96 3.04 14.54 -9.98
N MET A 97 2.09 13.62 -9.83
CA MET A 97 0.97 13.75 -8.89
C MET A 97 1.27 13.09 -7.54
N THR A 98 0.47 13.42 -6.55
CA THR A 98 0.46 12.71 -5.27
C THR A 98 -0.23 11.35 -5.42
N PRO A 99 0.04 10.37 -4.54
CA PRO A 99 -0.62 9.08 -4.58
C PRO A 99 -2.14 9.19 -4.50
N GLU A 100 -2.68 10.08 -3.67
CA GLU A 100 -4.13 10.29 -3.56
C GLU A 100 -4.73 10.87 -4.85
N GLN A 101 -4.05 11.83 -5.48
CA GLN A 101 -4.48 12.39 -6.78
C GLN A 101 -4.54 11.31 -7.86
N ARG A 102 -3.50 10.49 -7.99
CA ARG A 102 -3.48 9.37 -8.95
C ARG A 102 -4.56 8.36 -8.67
N HIS A 103 -4.71 7.99 -7.40
CA HIS A 103 -5.71 7.01 -7.01
C HIS A 103 -7.13 7.46 -7.34
N ASN A 104 -7.44 8.74 -7.14
CA ASN A 104 -8.75 9.31 -7.48
C ASN A 104 -8.95 9.42 -9.00
N GLN A 105 -7.90 9.75 -9.76
CA GLN A 105 -7.96 9.74 -11.22
C GLN A 105 -8.25 8.34 -11.77
N GLU A 106 -7.55 7.32 -11.29
CA GLU A 106 -7.77 5.91 -11.65
C GLU A 106 -9.18 5.46 -11.25
N PHE A 107 -9.65 5.86 -10.07
CA PHE A 107 -10.98 5.50 -9.59
C PHE A 107 -12.09 6.11 -10.46
N ASN A 108 -11.95 7.37 -10.84
CA ASN A 108 -12.89 8.03 -11.76
C ASN A 108 -12.93 7.34 -13.13
N GLN A 109 -11.78 6.86 -13.61
CA GLN A 109 -11.73 6.08 -14.84
C GLN A 109 -12.42 4.72 -14.68
N TYR A 110 -12.19 4.03 -13.57
CA TYR A 110 -12.85 2.77 -13.23
C TYR A 110 -14.37 2.91 -13.18
N LEU A 111 -14.91 3.99 -12.60
CA LEU A 111 -16.36 4.22 -12.58
C LEU A 111 -16.93 4.39 -14.00
N LYS A 112 -16.22 5.13 -14.87
CA LYS A 112 -16.65 5.33 -16.27
C LYS A 112 -16.71 4.03 -17.07
N THR A 113 -15.72 3.15 -16.91
CA THR A 113 -15.73 1.84 -17.59
C THR A 113 -16.75 0.91 -16.99
N SER A 114 -16.87 0.87 -15.65
CA SER A 114 -17.83 0.02 -14.97
C SER A 114 -19.28 0.37 -15.33
N VAL A 115 -19.61 1.64 -15.59
CA VAL A 115 -20.98 2.05 -16.00
C VAL A 115 -21.27 1.68 -17.46
N ARG A 116 -20.26 1.74 -18.34
CA ARG A 116 -20.42 1.36 -19.76
C ARG A 116 -20.66 -0.13 -19.98
N GLU A 117 -20.27 -0.99 -19.05
CA GLU A 117 -20.51 -2.44 -19.13
C GLU A 117 -21.95 -2.85 -18.79
N TYR A 118 -22.80 -1.92 -18.30
CA TYR A 118 -24.22 -2.17 -17.98
C TYR A 118 -25.21 -1.42 -18.89
N LEU A 119 -24.73 -0.77 -19.96
CA LEU A 119 -25.56 -0.17 -21.03
C LEU A 119 -25.27 -0.88 -22.35
#